data_AF-F9EH70-F1
#
_entry.id   AF-F9EH70-F1
#
_cell.length_a   1.000
_cell.length_b   1.000
_cell.length_c   1.000
_cell.angle_alpha   90.00
_cell.angle_beta   90.00
_cell.angle_gamma   90.00
#
_symmetry.space_group_name_H-M   'P 1'
#
loop_
_entity.id
_entity.type
_entity.pdbx_description
1 polymer ?
#
loop_
_entity_poly.entity_id
_entity_poly.type
_entity_poly.pdbx_seq_one_letter_code
_entity_poly.pdbx_strand_id
1 'polypeptide(L)'
;MRRLIDSLKQAVPDGLEEIQTLAKTLISRSQDVLAYFDQPRTSNGPTEAINGRLEHLRGIALGFRNLTHYTTRSLIHAGRLKDHLTATT
;
A
#
# COMPACT_ATOMS: atom_id res chain seq x y z
N MET A 1 9.48 10.17 16.32
CA MET A 1 9.58 10.53 14.90
C MET A 1 10.35 11.84 14.65
N ARG A 2 9.94 12.98 15.24
CA ARG A 2 10.61 14.28 15.01
C ARG A 2 12.14 14.25 15.16
N ARG A 3 12.65 13.70 16.28
CA ARG A 3 14.10 13.54 16.52
C ARG A 3 14.82 12.73 15.42
N LEU A 4 14.14 11.72 14.84
CA LEU A 4 14.70 10.90 13.77
C LEU A 4 14.78 11.70 12.46
N ILE A 5 13.74 12.45 12.10
CA ILE A 5 13.77 13.33 10.92
C ILE A 5 14.84 14.41 11.10
N ASP A 6 14.98 14.96 12.31
CA ASP A 6 16.00 15.97 12.60
C ASP A 6 17.42 15.39 12.51
N SER A 7 17.66 14.14 12.94
CA SER A 7 18.98 13.51 12.76
C SER A 7 19.33 13.28 11.29
N LEU A 8 18.33 13.07 10.42
CA LEU A 8 18.53 12.88 8.98
C LEU A 8 18.84 14.18 8.22
N LYS A 9 18.67 15.35 8.84
CA LYS A 9 19.09 16.64 8.26
C LYS A 9 20.61 16.79 8.21
N GLN A 10 21.33 16.03 9.04
CA GLN A 10 22.78 15.94 8.94
C GLN A 10 23.15 15.19 7.65
N ALA A 11 24.32 15.49 7.08
CA ALA A 11 24.76 14.83 5.87
C ALA A 11 24.84 13.31 6.10
N VAL A 12 24.05 12.55 5.33
CA VAL A 12 24.19 11.10 5.25
C VAL A 12 25.47 10.81 4.46
N PRO A 13 26.37 9.94 4.93
CA PRO A 13 27.61 9.61 4.22
C PRO A 13 27.37 9.17 2.76
N ASP A 14 28.38 9.39 1.92
CA ASP A 14 28.41 8.88 0.56
C ASP A 14 28.42 7.34 0.55
N GLY A 15 27.82 6.72 -0.49
CA GLY A 15 27.68 5.26 -0.58
C GLY A 15 26.46 4.68 0.15
N LEU A 16 25.55 5.53 0.64
CA LEU A 16 24.28 5.15 1.29
C LEU A 16 23.08 5.74 0.55
N GLU A 17 22.99 5.51 -0.76
CA GLU A 17 22.04 6.17 -1.68
C GLU A 17 20.57 5.96 -1.28
N GLU A 18 20.21 4.77 -0.79
CA GLU A 18 18.86 4.47 -0.31
C GLU A 18 18.48 5.31 0.92
N ILE A 19 19.41 5.47 1.86
CA ILE A 19 19.21 6.28 3.07
C ILE A 19 19.15 7.77 2.70
N GLN A 20 19.99 8.22 1.77
CA GLN A 20 19.93 9.59 1.25
C GLN A 20 18.55 9.89 0.62
N THR A 21 18.03 8.96 -0.17
CA THR A 21 16.70 9.07 -0.81
C THR A 21 15.58 9.09 0.23
N LEU A 22 15.67 8.21 1.22
CA LEU A 22 14.72 8.16 2.34
C LEU A 22 14.78 9.47 3.16
N ALA A 23 15.98 9.96 3.50
CA ALA A 23 16.19 11.20 4.23
C ALA A 23 15.57 12.39 3.50
N LYS A 24 15.84 12.53 2.19
CA LYS A 24 15.25 13.58 1.35
C LYS A 24 13.72 13.55 1.39
N THR A 25 13.13 12.36 1.32
CA THR A 25 11.67 12.18 1.37
C THR A 25 11.12 12.55 2.75
N LEU A 26 11.71 12.04 3.83
CA LEU A 26 11.25 12.30 5.20
C LEU A 26 11.40 13.78 5.61
N ILE A 27 12.45 14.46 5.14
CA ILE A 27 12.64 15.89 5.41
C ILE A 27 11.61 16.71 4.64
N SER A 28 11.46 16.48 3.33
CA SER A 28 10.54 17.25 2.47
C SER A 28 9.06 17.05 2.84
N ARG A 29 8.69 15.88 3.36
CA ARG A 29 7.32 15.54 3.80
C ARG A 29 7.17 15.53 5.32
N SER A 30 8.10 16.17 6.04
CA SER A 30 8.17 16.12 7.51
C SER A 30 6.88 16.62 8.18
N GLN A 31 6.24 17.65 7.63
CA GLN A 31 4.98 18.15 8.16
C GLN A 31 3.87 17.10 8.06
N ASP A 32 3.69 16.47 6.91
CA ASP A 32 2.67 15.44 6.69
C ASP A 32 2.90 14.20 7.55
N VAL A 33 4.17 13.76 7.66
CA VAL A 33 4.55 12.60 8.47
C VAL A 33 4.31 12.87 9.95
N LEU A 34 4.61 14.08 10.44
CA LEU A 34 4.41 14.43 11.85
C LEU A 34 2.93 14.59 12.19
N ALA A 35 2.11 15.10 11.27
CA ALA A 35 0.67 15.24 11.47
C ALA A 35 -0.02 13.89 11.81
N TYR A 36 0.49 12.77 11.29
CA TYR A 36 0.00 11.44 11.65
C TYR A 36 0.08 11.16 13.16
N PHE A 37 1.14 11.65 13.83
CA PHE A 37 1.39 11.42 15.25
C PHE A 37 0.64 12.39 16.17
N ASP A 38 0.18 13.53 15.62
CA ASP A 38 -0.58 14.52 16.39
C ASP A 38 -2.05 14.08 16.59
N GLN A 39 -2.56 13.18 15.73
CA GLN A 39 -3.91 12.66 15.82
C GLN A 39 -3.94 11.34 16.65
N PRO A 40 -4.61 11.32 17.82
CA PRO A 40 -4.71 10.10 18.61
C PRO A 40 -5.57 9.03 17.91
N ARG A 41 -5.21 7.76 18.09
CA ARG A 41 -5.90 6.58 17.52
C ARG A 41 -5.85 6.48 15.99
N THR A 42 -4.90 7.15 15.33
CA THR A 42 -4.56 6.83 13.94
C THR A 42 -3.89 5.46 13.87
N SER A 43 -4.25 4.68 12.85
CA SER A 43 -3.61 3.40 12.56
C SER A 43 -3.61 3.15 11.06
N ASN A 44 -2.57 2.49 10.57
CA ASN A 44 -2.52 2.01 9.18
C ASN A 44 -3.29 0.68 9.00
N GLY A 45 -3.80 0.09 10.09
CA GLY A 45 -4.43 -1.24 10.09
C GLY A 45 -5.59 -1.39 9.10
N PRO A 46 -6.53 -0.43 8.98
CA PRO A 46 -7.60 -0.53 7.98
C PRO A 46 -7.08 -0.55 6.54
N THR A 47 -6.09 0.27 6.22
CA THR A 47 -5.45 0.33 4.90
C THR A 47 -4.70 -0.98 4.61
N GLU A 48 -3.96 -1.49 5.60
CA GLU A 48 -3.24 -2.77 5.50
C GLU A 48 -4.20 -3.96 5.36
N ALA A 49 -5.33 -3.94 6.06
CA ALA A 49 -6.36 -4.97 5.93
C ALA A 49 -6.93 -5.00 4.50
N ILE A 50 -7.14 -3.84 3.88
CA ILE A 50 -7.56 -3.74 2.47
C ILE A 50 -6.44 -4.24 1.55
N ASN A 51 -5.20 -3.78 1.75
CA ASN A 51 -4.06 -4.21 0.92
C ASN A 51 -3.84 -5.73 0.98
N GLY A 52 -3.92 -6.35 2.16
CA GLY A 52 -3.81 -7.80 2.30
C GLY A 52 -4.91 -8.54 1.54
N ARG A 53 -6.14 -8.02 1.52
CA ARG A 53 -7.23 -8.59 0.70
C ARG A 53 -6.95 -8.45 -0.80
N LEU A 54 -6.42 -7.31 -1.24
CA LEU A 54 -6.05 -7.07 -2.63
C LEU A 54 -4.89 -7.98 -3.08
N GLU A 55 -3.89 -8.19 -2.22
CA GLU A 55 -2.79 -9.12 -2.48
C GLU A 55 -3.27 -10.56 -2.58
N HIS A 56 -4.18 -10.97 -1.69
CA HIS A 56 -4.79 -12.29 -1.76
C HIS A 56 -5.59 -12.49 -3.06
N LEU A 57 -6.42 -11.50 -3.44
CA LEU A 57 -7.13 -11.51 -4.72
C LEU A 57 -6.18 -11.58 -5.92
N ARG A 58 -5.07 -10.84 -5.89
CA ARG A 58 -4.04 -10.90 -6.93
C ARG A 58 -3.40 -12.29 -7.03
N GLY A 59 -3.21 -12.96 -5.90
CA GLY A 59 -2.78 -14.37 -5.87
C GLY A 59 -3.79 -15.30 -6.53
N ILE A 60 -5.09 -15.15 -6.20
CA ILE A 60 -6.18 -15.93 -6.80
C ILE A 60 -6.24 -15.75 -8.33
N ALA A 61 -6.00 -14.53 -8.80
CA ALA A 61 -6.05 -14.20 -10.22
C ALA A 61 -4.87 -14.75 -11.05
N LEU A 62 -3.89 -15.44 -10.43
CA LEU A 62 -2.79 -16.14 -11.12
C LEU A 62 -2.04 -15.31 -12.18
N GLY A 63 -1.94 -14.00 -11.98
CA GLY A 63 -1.21 -13.10 -12.89
C GLY A 63 -2.00 -12.60 -14.11
N PHE A 64 -3.31 -12.88 -14.22
CA PHE A 64 -4.14 -12.24 -15.24
C PHE A 64 -4.11 -10.72 -15.08
N ARG A 65 -3.78 -10.00 -16.17
CA ARG A 65 -3.78 -8.53 -16.21
C ARG A 65 -5.00 -7.94 -16.90
N ASN A 66 -5.73 -8.76 -17.66
CA ASN A 66 -7.01 -8.38 -18.25
C ASN A 66 -8.10 -8.43 -17.17
N LEU A 67 -8.85 -7.33 -17.00
CA LEU A 67 -9.85 -7.19 -15.95
C LEU A 67 -10.93 -8.27 -16.01
N THR A 68 -11.42 -8.61 -17.21
CA THR A 68 -12.44 -9.65 -17.38
C THR A 68 -11.95 -11.01 -16.90
N HIS A 69 -10.72 -11.39 -17.26
CA HIS A 69 -10.14 -12.67 -16.84
C HIS A 69 -9.81 -12.68 -15.34
N TYR A 70 -9.30 -11.56 -14.82
CA TYR A 70 -9.04 -11.37 -13.39
C TYR A 70 -10.32 -11.56 -12.56
N THR A 71 -11.39 -10.88 -12.95
CA THR A 71 -12.69 -10.95 -12.27
C THR A 71 -13.30 -12.33 -12.39
N THR A 72 -13.31 -12.92 -13.60
CA THR A 72 -13.82 -14.28 -13.83
C THR A 72 -13.10 -15.30 -12.94
N ARG A 73 -11.77 -15.26 -12.90
CA ARG A 73 -10.98 -16.19 -12.07
C ARG A 73 -11.26 -16.01 -10.58
N SER A 74 -11.34 -14.75 -10.12
CA SER A 74 -11.65 -14.43 -8.72
C SER A 74 -13.06 -14.91 -8.33
N LEU A 75 -14.05 -14.76 -9.21
CA LEU A 75 -15.41 -15.21 -8.98
C LEU A 75 -15.55 -16.74 -9.00
N ILE A 76 -14.81 -17.43 -9.87
CA ILE A 76 -14.74 -18.90 -9.86
C ILE A 76 -14.22 -19.39 -8.51
N HIS A 77 -13.12 -18.79 -8.02
CA HIS A 77 -12.55 -19.16 -6.73
C HIS A 77 -13.51 -18.90 -5.57
N ALA A 78 -14.24 -17.78 -5.60
CA ALA A 78 -15.23 -17.44 -4.58
C ALA A 78 -16.57 -18.20 -4.71
N GLY A 79 -16.76 -19.00 -5.76
CA GLY A 79 -18.04 -19.65 -6.05
C GLY A 79 -19.17 -18.70 -6.50
N ARG A 80 -18.84 -17.46 -6.91
CA ARG A 80 -19.79 -16.37 -7.22
C ARG A 80 -19.94 -16.08 -8.73
N LEU A 81 -19.43 -16.94 -9.60
CA LEU A 81 -19.47 -16.70 -11.06
C LEU A 81 -20.90 -16.55 -11.59
N LYS A 82 -21.85 -17.36 -11.07
CA LYS A 82 -23.24 -17.35 -11.53
C LYS A 82 -23.89 -15.97 -11.35
N ASP A 83 -23.71 -15.36 -10.17
CA ASP A 83 -24.30 -14.06 -9.82
C ASP A 83 -23.82 -12.93 -10.75
N HIS A 84 -22.56 -12.98 -11.20
CA HIS A 84 -22.01 -11.98 -12.11
C HIS A 84 -22.56 -12.11 -13.54
N LEU A 85 -22.77 -13.35 -14.01
CA LEU A 85 -23.37 -13.60 -15.32
C LEU A 85 -24.82 -13.08 -15.37
N THR A 86 -25.59 -13.27 -14.28
CA THR A 86 -26.97 -12.78 -14.20
C THR A 86 -27.07 -11.26 -14.16
N ALA A 87 -26.07 -10.56 -13.63
CA ALA A 87 -26.06 -9.10 -13.56
C ALA A 87 -25.66 -8.41 -14.89
N THR A 88 -25.09 -9.15 -15.85
CA THR A 88 -24.58 -8.61 -17.12
C THR A 88 -25.49 -8.92 -18.32
N THR A 89 -26.60 -9.62 -18.08
CA THR A 89 -27.61 -10.01 -19.09
C THR A 89 -28.89 -9.22 -18.86
#